data_AF-A0A3M2L0G8-F1
#
_entry.id   AF-A0A3M2L0G8-F1
#
_cell.length_a   1.000
_cell.length_b   1.000
_cell.length_c   1.000
_cell.angle_alpha   90.00
_cell.angle_beta   90.00
_cell.angle_gamma   90.00
#
_symmetry.space_group_name_H-M   'P 1'
#
loop_
_entity.id
_entity.type
_entity.pdbx_description
1 polymer ?
#
loop_
_entity_poly.entity_id
_entity_poly.type
_entity_poly.pdbx_seq_one_letter_code
_entity_poly.pdbx_strand_id
1 'polypeptide(L)'
;MVGTRIPGRRRANRQFPRRRAGYGAIVNQRRDTAQQVRITPDGPALIDGPVEIVLPDGEIVSSDRFTVALCLCGCSATYPWCDTSHRRLPAGRRHRPRGRQS
;
A
#
# COMPACT_ATOMS: atom_id res chain seq x y z
N MET A 1 10.78 70.33 -6.22
CA MET A 1 12.08 70.37 -6.93
C MET A 1 13.12 70.11 -5.85
N VAL A 2 13.89 69.02 -5.83
CA VAL A 2 14.86 68.57 -6.82
C VAL A 2 14.93 67.04 -6.76
N GLY A 3 14.87 66.40 -7.93
CA GLY A 3 15.09 64.97 -8.06
C GLY A 3 16.58 64.63 -8.12
N THR A 4 16.92 63.41 -7.73
CA THR A 4 18.19 62.80 -8.09
C THR A 4 17.93 61.39 -8.58
N ARG A 5 18.24 61.19 -9.86
CA ARG A 5 18.19 59.94 -10.63
C ARG A 5 19.37 59.02 -10.25
N ILE A 6 19.29 57.78 -10.79
CA ILE A 6 20.37 56.85 -11.23
C ILE A 6 20.66 55.68 -10.25
N PRO A 7 20.98 54.42 -10.69
CA PRO A 7 20.85 53.74 -11.99
C PRO A 7 20.07 52.39 -11.92
N GLY A 8 19.71 51.88 -13.11
CA GLY A 8 19.14 50.55 -13.29
C GLY A 8 20.08 49.40 -12.94
N ARG A 9 19.49 48.28 -12.51
CA ARG A 9 20.13 46.97 -12.54
C ARG A 9 19.41 46.05 -13.53
N ARG A 10 20.26 45.39 -14.33
CA ARG A 10 19.93 44.60 -15.49
C ARG A 10 19.22 43.29 -15.11
N ARG A 11 18.53 42.76 -16.12
CA ARG A 11 17.85 41.47 -16.20
C ARG A 11 18.59 40.33 -15.49
N ALA A 12 17.84 39.52 -14.76
CA ALA A 12 18.05 38.07 -14.74
C ALA A 12 16.78 37.43 -15.29
N ASN A 13 16.79 37.22 -16.61
CA ASN A 13 15.89 36.29 -17.29
C ASN A 13 16.17 34.91 -16.70
N ARG A 14 15.45 34.51 -15.65
CA ARG A 14 15.41 33.11 -15.22
C ARG A 14 14.57 32.38 -16.24
N GLN A 15 15.24 32.05 -17.33
CA GLN A 15 14.86 31.07 -18.33
C GLN A 15 14.60 29.76 -17.57
N PHE A 16 13.38 29.59 -17.05
CA PHE A 16 12.92 28.28 -16.62
C PHE A 16 12.94 27.41 -17.88
N PRO A 17 13.70 26.31 -17.92
CA PRO A 17 13.63 25.42 -19.05
C PRO A 17 12.19 24.90 -19.13
N ARG A 18 11.48 25.31 -20.18
CA ARG A 18 10.20 24.70 -20.56
C ARG A 18 10.49 23.27 -20.99
N ARG A 19 10.59 22.36 -20.01
CA ARG A 19 10.51 20.94 -20.29
C ARG A 19 9.11 20.69 -20.85
N ARG A 20 9.03 20.47 -22.16
CA ARG A 20 7.87 19.84 -22.79
C ARG A 20 7.72 18.47 -22.15
N ALA A 21 6.83 18.34 -21.18
CA ALA A 21 6.30 17.04 -20.79
C ALA A 21 5.40 16.58 -21.93
N GLY A 22 5.89 15.61 -22.71
CA GLY A 22 5.09 14.89 -23.68
C GLY A 22 4.01 14.07 -22.97
N TYR A 23 2.98 13.72 -23.74
CA TYR A 23 1.94 12.77 -23.33
C TYR A 23 2.59 11.42 -22.99
N GLY A 24 2.30 10.89 -21.80
CA GLY A 24 2.65 9.52 -21.42
C GLY A 24 3.65 9.42 -20.26
N ALA A 25 3.22 9.79 -19.06
CA ALA A 25 3.84 9.31 -17.83
C ALA A 25 2.76 9.18 -16.75
N ILE A 26 1.94 8.14 -16.84
CA ILE A 26 1.17 7.68 -15.67
C ILE A 26 2.15 6.86 -14.81
N VAL A 27 3.15 7.54 -14.25
CA VAL A 27 3.99 6.94 -13.23
C VAL A 27 3.15 6.94 -11.95
N ASN A 28 2.77 5.75 -11.48
CA ASN A 28 2.05 5.54 -10.22
C ASN A 28 2.93 6.08 -9.10
N GLN A 29 2.65 7.34 -8.73
CA GLN A 29 3.38 8.07 -7.70
C GLN A 29 3.29 7.29 -6.40
N ARG A 30 4.44 7.14 -5.74
CA ARG A 30 4.57 6.50 -4.43
C ARG A 30 3.38 6.87 -3.56
N ARG A 31 2.60 5.86 -3.14
CA ARG A 31 1.49 6.04 -2.19
C ARG A 31 2.08 6.55 -0.87
N ASP A 32 2.21 7.88 -0.75
CA ASP A 32 2.32 8.59 0.54
C ASP A 32 1.02 8.44 1.36
N THR A 33 -0.01 7.82 0.79
CA THR A 33 -1.18 7.33 1.51
C THR A 33 -0.81 6.04 2.22
N ALA A 34 -0.83 6.06 3.55
CA ALA A 34 -0.71 4.85 4.36
C ALA A 34 -1.65 3.77 3.82
N GLN A 35 -1.10 2.58 3.58
CA GLN A 35 -1.87 1.43 3.15
C GLN A 35 -2.82 1.05 4.28
N GLN A 36 -4.14 1.17 4.07
CA GLN A 36 -5.10 0.89 5.12
C GLN A 36 -5.19 -0.62 5.36
N VAL A 37 -5.01 -1.00 6.63
CA VAL A 37 -5.26 -2.36 7.12
C VAL A 37 -6.32 -2.26 8.21
N ARG A 38 -7.46 -2.92 8.01
CA ARG A 38 -8.56 -2.94 8.97
C ARG A 38 -8.63 -4.30 9.64
N ILE A 39 -8.39 -4.32 10.95
CA ILE A 39 -8.52 -5.54 11.75
C ILE A 39 -9.97 -5.68 12.20
N THR A 40 -10.55 -6.86 11.98
CA THR A 40 -11.90 -7.19 12.45
C THR A 40 -11.81 -8.07 13.72
N PRO A 41 -12.70 -7.88 14.71
CA PRO A 41 -12.78 -8.81 15.85
C PRO A 41 -13.05 -10.23 15.36
N ASP A 42 -12.24 -11.19 15.82
CA ASP A 42 -12.33 -12.62 15.48
C ASP A 42 -12.39 -12.94 13.97
N GLY A 43 -11.95 -12.01 13.13
CA GLY A 43 -12.07 -12.09 11.68
C GLY A 43 -10.77 -11.81 10.94
N PRO A 44 -10.83 -11.64 9.61
CA PRO A 44 -9.65 -11.35 8.80
C PRO A 44 -9.15 -9.91 8.97
N ALA A 45 -7.88 -9.70 8.58
CA ALA A 45 -7.40 -8.37 8.26
C ALA A 45 -7.84 -8.01 6.83
N LEU A 46 -8.52 -6.89 6.67
CA LEU A 46 -8.91 -6.35 5.36
C LEU A 46 -7.86 -5.33 4.91
N ILE A 47 -7.32 -5.51 3.71
CA ILE A 47 -6.30 -4.63 3.13
C ILE A 47 -6.81 -4.11 1.79
N ASP A 48 -6.67 -2.81 1.54
CA ASP A 48 -6.98 -2.25 0.23
C ASP A 48 -5.88 -2.65 -0.78
N GLY A 49 -6.23 -3.28 -1.89
CA GLY A 49 -5.25 -3.85 -2.80
C GLY A 49 -4.76 -2.93 -3.92
N PRO A 50 -3.97 -3.46 -4.86
CA PRO A 50 -3.40 -4.83 -4.90
C PRO A 50 -2.34 -5.07 -3.81
N VAL A 51 -2.12 -6.33 -3.42
CA VAL A 51 -1.14 -6.71 -2.37
C VAL A 51 -0.27 -7.91 -2.77
N GLU A 52 0.95 -7.93 -2.26
CA GLU A 52 1.86 -9.07 -2.26
C GLU A 52 2.15 -9.47 -0.82
N ILE A 53 2.04 -10.77 -0.51
CA ILE A 53 2.23 -11.33 0.81
C ILE A 53 3.44 -12.26 0.77
N VAL A 54 4.43 -11.96 1.62
CA VAL A 54 5.59 -12.82 1.84
C VAL A 54 5.29 -13.75 3.00
N LEU A 55 5.31 -15.06 2.75
CA LEU A 55 5.08 -16.09 3.74
C LEU A 55 6.38 -16.43 4.50
N PRO A 56 6.29 -17.08 5.68
CA PRO A 56 7.48 -17.42 6.48
C PRO A 56 8.46 -18.39 5.81
N ASP A 57 8.01 -19.17 4.83
CA ASP A 57 8.83 -20.06 3.99
C ASP A 57 9.49 -19.32 2.81
N GLY A 58 9.19 -18.03 2.63
CA GLY A 58 9.67 -17.20 1.53
C GLY A 58 8.80 -17.25 0.28
N GLU A 59 7.69 -17.99 0.28
CA GLU A 59 6.73 -17.95 -0.82
C GLU A 59 6.07 -16.57 -0.91
N ILE A 60 5.92 -16.07 -2.14
CA ILE A 60 5.22 -14.80 -2.41
C ILE A 60 3.91 -15.12 -3.12
N VAL A 61 2.80 -14.73 -2.49
CA VAL A 61 1.47 -14.84 -3.10
C VAL A 61 0.88 -13.45 -3.29
N SER A 62 0.26 -13.22 -4.45
CA SER A 62 -0.27 -11.92 -4.83
C SER A 62 -1.79 -11.95 -5.03
N SER A 63 -2.41 -10.79 -4.82
CA SER A 63 -3.83 -10.58 -5.10
C SER A 63 -4.03 -9.19 -5.71
N ASP A 64 -4.70 -9.17 -6.86
CA ASP A 64 -5.02 -7.98 -7.65
C ASP A 64 -6.34 -7.31 -7.23
N ARG A 65 -7.03 -7.88 -6.23
CA ARG A 65 -8.34 -7.41 -5.78
C ARG A 65 -8.23 -6.07 -5.08
N PHE A 66 -9.25 -5.23 -5.22
CA PHE A 66 -9.34 -3.94 -4.53
C PHE A 66 -9.43 -4.06 -3.01
N THR A 67 -9.94 -5.18 -2.50
CA THR A 67 -9.94 -5.50 -1.07
C THR A 67 -9.55 -6.95 -0.90
N VAL A 68 -8.60 -7.18 -0.01
CA VAL A 68 -8.01 -8.49 0.24
C VAL A 68 -8.21 -8.85 1.71
N ALA A 69 -8.71 -10.05 1.97
CA ALA A 69 -8.93 -10.55 3.32
C ALA A 69 -7.84 -11.56 3.70
N LEU A 70 -6.98 -11.21 4.65
CA LEU A 70 -5.95 -12.10 5.19
C LEU A 70 -6.45 -12.87 6.40
N CYS A 71 -6.07 -14.16 6.44
CA CYS A 71 -6.39 -15.04 7.55
C CYS A 71 -5.54 -14.70 8.79
N LEU A 72 -6.22 -14.30 9.88
CA LEU A 72 -5.59 -14.13 11.19
C LEU A 72 -5.84 -15.30 12.16
N CYS A 73 -6.78 -16.19 11.81
CA CYS A 73 -7.14 -17.35 12.64
C CYS A 73 -6.27 -18.58 12.36
N GLY A 74 -5.60 -18.67 11.20
CA GLY A 74 -4.74 -19.80 10.81
C GLY A 74 -5.48 -21.10 10.43
N CYS A 75 -6.82 -21.11 10.40
CA CYS A 75 -7.62 -22.26 10.00
C CYS A 75 -8.03 -22.25 8.52
N SER A 76 -7.59 -21.27 7.72
CA SER A 76 -7.99 -21.22 6.32
C SER A 76 -7.37 -22.37 5.52
N ALA A 77 -8.18 -23.01 4.67
CA ALA A 77 -7.70 -23.99 3.71
C ALA A 77 -6.87 -23.36 2.58
N THR A 78 -7.07 -22.06 2.33
CA THR A 78 -6.38 -21.28 1.30
C THR A 78 -5.49 -20.21 1.92
N TYR A 79 -4.78 -20.56 3.00
CA TYR A 79 -3.83 -19.67 3.65
C TYR A 79 -2.86 -19.08 2.60
N PRO A 80 -2.58 -17.75 2.61
CA PRO A 80 -2.90 -16.74 3.63
C PRO A 80 -4.26 -16.04 3.49
N TRP A 81 -5.10 -16.43 2.52
CA TRP A 81 -6.40 -15.79 2.27
C TRP A 81 -7.46 -16.24 3.26
N CYS A 82 -8.46 -15.40 3.52
CA CYS A 82 -9.60 -15.78 4.35
C CYS A 82 -10.68 -16.49 3.52
N ASP A 83 -11.01 -17.72 3.91
CA ASP A 83 -12.06 -18.58 3.33
C ASP A 83 -13.31 -18.67 4.23
N THR A 84 -13.48 -17.72 5.16
CA THR A 84 -14.52 -17.70 6.21
C THR A 84 -14.39 -18.78 7.31
N SER A 85 -13.34 -19.60 7.32
CA SER A 85 -13.13 -20.63 8.35
C SER A 85 -13.09 -20.07 9.79
N HIS A 86 -12.77 -18.79 9.97
CA HIS A 86 -12.82 -18.11 11.28
C HIS A 86 -14.21 -18.17 11.94
N ARG A 87 -15.31 -18.21 11.17
CA ARG A 87 -16.68 -18.24 11.72
C ARG A 87 -17.02 -19.55 12.44
N ARG A 88 -16.26 -20.62 12.15
CA ARG A 88 -16.44 -21.94 12.77
C ARG A 88 -15.69 -22.06 14.09
N LEU A 89 -14.85 -21.08 14.43
CA LEU A 89 -14.07 -21.07 15.65
C LEU A 89 -14.76 -20.22 16.72
N PRO A 90 -14.66 -20.63 18.00
CA PRO A 90 -15.03 -19.74 19.09
C PRO A 90 -14.08 -18.53 19.12
N ALA A 91 -14.63 -17.38 19.51
CA ALA A 91 -13.89 -16.13 19.66
C ALA A 91 -12.59 -16.32 20.46
N GLY A 92 -11.51 -15.69 20.00
CA GLY A 92 -10.20 -15.75 20.64
C GLY A 92 -9.38 -17.03 20.40
N ARG A 93 -9.90 -18.06 19.71
CA ARG A 93 -9.04 -19.19 19.29
C ARG A 93 -8.24 -18.84 18.04
N ARG A 94 -6.91 -18.80 18.19
CA ARG A 94 -5.98 -18.89 17.07
C ARG A 94 -5.64 -20.37 16.81
N HIS A 95 -5.64 -20.78 15.55
CA HIS A 95 -5.09 -22.06 15.14
C HIS A 95 -3.60 -22.04 15.43
N ARG A 96 -3.17 -22.86 16.40
CA ARG A 96 -1.76 -23.23 16.50
C ARG A 96 -1.45 -24.02 15.23
N PRO A 97 -0.54 -23.58 14.36
CA PRO A 97 -0.17 -24.36 13.19
C PRO A 97 0.21 -25.75 13.68
N ARG A 98 -0.51 -26.78 13.22
CA ARG A 98 -0.11 -28.16 13.49
C ARG A 98 1.28 -28.28 12.91
N GLY A 99 2.27 -28.50 13.78
CA GLY A 99 3.64 -28.79 13.35
C GLY A 99 3.56 -29.85 12.24
N ARG A 100 4.28 -29.58 11.15
CA ARG A 100 4.44 -30.41 9.96
C ARG A 100 4.40 -31.89 10.36
N GLN A 101 3.25 -32.53 10.13
CA GLN A 101 3.11 -33.97 10.35
C GLN A 101 3.99 -34.64 9.29
N SER A 102 5.12 -35.14 9.74
CA SER A 102 6.04 -35.98 8.97
C SER A 102 5.52 -37.40 8.92
#